data_AF-A0AAU1MM01-F1
#
_entry.id   AF-A0AAU1MM01-F1
#
_cell.length_a   1.000
_cell.length_b   1.000
_cell.length_c   1.000
_cell.angle_alpha   90.00
_cell.angle_beta   90.00
_cell.angle_gamma   90.00
#
_symmetry.space_group_name_H-M   'P 1'
#
loop_
_entity.id
_entity.type
_entity.pdbx_description
1 polymer ?
#
loop_
_entity_poly.entity_id
_entity_poly.type
_entity_poly.pdbx_seq_one_letter_code
_entity_poly.pdbx_strand_id
1 'polypeptide(L)'
;MSTAVTATIEIVRAGEAHLRSIVELAEDRRLDVTDPQRAGRDGFLVSNYTLADYRARLTTAEHFWVAVKGTEVLGYLMAYSDAQIEPDEWLNHRIKSTLGAFLVIKQICVSRGAARSGVASRLYHHVLEQWSDSPVIAAVVSEPYNEASTLFHRKLGFEELTRLTPPDGKQRMVWVWRKPREAMLQAQYAVAIDLYKHEDTTNWHKLNNFFYITAGLAAALGFTLGKEGRPTRSMEEISQSLAMVICVIGLGSALAFSQMLRYGRRYLGARKRAAMELEEYMAWHGGQRIVGRETQVDGNAWLKQSPTGLIMMLLPVLVALCWAAMIGVLIVN
;
A
#
# COMPACT_ATOMS: atom_id res chain seq x y z
N MET A 1 29.33 7.67 -45.03
CA MET A 1 28.20 7.27 -44.15
C MET A 1 28.52 7.80 -42.76
N SER A 2 27.84 8.87 -42.34
CA SER A 2 28.03 9.48 -41.02
C SER A 2 27.29 8.65 -39.97
N THR A 3 28.02 8.09 -39.02
CA THR A 3 27.46 7.41 -37.85
C THR A 3 26.81 8.46 -36.95
N ALA A 4 25.48 8.55 -37.03
CA ALA A 4 24.70 9.35 -36.09
C ALA A 4 24.85 8.72 -34.69
N VAL A 5 25.81 9.22 -33.90
CA VAL A 5 25.88 8.97 -32.47
C VAL A 5 24.52 9.39 -31.90
N THR A 6 23.73 8.42 -31.44
CA THR A 6 22.43 8.70 -30.86
C THR A 6 22.67 9.41 -29.54
N ALA A 7 22.55 10.74 -29.51
CA ALA A 7 22.83 11.54 -28.34
C ALA A 7 21.97 11.06 -27.15
N THR A 8 22.64 10.54 -26.12
CA THR A 8 22.03 10.13 -24.85
C THR A 8 21.55 11.36 -24.09
N ILE A 9 20.46 11.23 -23.33
CA ILE A 9 20.03 12.30 -22.43
C ILE A 9 20.93 12.27 -21.19
N GLU A 10 21.51 13.41 -20.83
CA GLU A 10 22.37 13.62 -19.67
C GLU A 10 21.67 14.53 -18.65
N ILE A 11 21.97 14.35 -17.36
CA ILE A 11 21.50 15.26 -16.30
C ILE A 11 22.71 16.04 -15.82
N VAL A 12 22.65 17.36 -15.95
CA VAL A 12 23.73 18.27 -15.57
C VAL A 12 23.19 19.40 -14.70
N ARG A 13 24.05 20.01 -13.89
CA ARG A 13 23.65 21.12 -13.03
C ARG A 13 23.26 22.32 -13.89
N ALA A 14 22.15 22.97 -13.53
CA ALA A 14 21.73 24.20 -14.19
C ALA A 14 22.82 25.29 -13.99
N GLY A 15 22.97 26.14 -15.00
CA GLY A 15 23.96 27.20 -15.04
C GLY A 15 23.50 28.30 -15.98
N GLU A 16 24.29 29.38 -16.07
CA GLU A 16 23.91 30.58 -16.83
C GLU A 16 23.55 30.27 -18.30
N ALA A 17 24.30 29.36 -18.93
CA ALA A 17 24.07 28.93 -20.31
C ALA A 17 22.70 28.24 -20.53
N HIS A 18 22.09 27.70 -19.47
CA HIS A 18 20.80 26.99 -19.54
C HIS A 18 19.60 27.90 -19.29
N LEU A 19 19.78 29.07 -18.67
CA LEU A 19 18.69 29.88 -18.13
C LEU A 19 17.68 30.30 -19.20
N ARG A 20 18.17 30.67 -20.39
CA ARG A 20 17.29 31.06 -21.50
C ARG A 20 16.35 29.93 -21.88
N SER A 21 16.88 28.72 -22.09
CA SER A 21 16.07 27.54 -22.42
C SER A 21 15.13 27.15 -21.29
N ILE A 22 15.53 27.32 -20.02
CA ILE A 22 14.66 27.08 -18.86
C ILE A 22 13.45 28.02 -18.87
N VAL A 23 13.67 29.32 -19.11
CA VAL A 23 12.60 30.32 -19.20
C VAL A 23 11.67 30.01 -20.36
N GLU A 24 12.22 29.70 -21.54
CA GLU A 24 11.43 29.34 -22.73
C GLU A 24 10.56 28.10 -22.48
N LEU A 25 11.12 27.06 -21.83
CA LEU A 25 10.37 25.87 -21.41
C LEU A 25 9.29 26.17 -20.38
N ALA A 26 9.59 27.04 -19.41
CA ALA A 26 8.65 27.40 -18.37
C ALA A 26 7.43 28.15 -18.93
N GLU A 27 7.65 29.08 -19.86
CA GLU A 27 6.59 29.82 -20.54
C GLU A 27 5.75 28.90 -21.43
N ASP A 28 6.35 27.99 -22.21
CA ASP A 28 5.59 27.01 -23.03
C ASP A 28 4.71 26.08 -22.19
N ARG A 29 5.11 25.82 -20.94
CA ARG A 29 4.40 24.96 -19.98
C ARG A 29 3.54 25.72 -18.99
N ARG A 30 3.43 27.04 -19.09
CA ARG A 30 2.58 27.82 -18.19
C ARG A 30 1.12 27.40 -18.33
N LEU A 31 0.37 27.43 -17.22
CA LEU A 31 -1.05 27.16 -17.24
C LEU A 31 -1.76 28.10 -18.22
N ASP A 32 -2.29 27.52 -19.30
CA ASP A 32 -3.23 28.21 -20.17
C ASP A 32 -4.62 28.17 -19.53
N VAL A 33 -5.08 29.33 -19.08
CA VAL A 33 -6.39 29.49 -18.41
C VAL A 33 -7.54 29.31 -19.39
N THR A 34 -7.28 29.39 -20.71
CA THR A 34 -8.30 29.26 -21.75
C THR A 34 -8.61 27.79 -22.10
N ASP A 35 -7.73 26.85 -21.78
CA ASP A 35 -7.95 25.41 -21.95
C ASP A 35 -7.50 24.58 -20.71
N PRO A 36 -8.28 24.62 -19.61
CA PRO A 36 -7.95 23.92 -18.38
C PRO A 36 -7.93 22.40 -18.52
N GLN A 37 -8.71 21.83 -19.45
CA GLN A 37 -8.78 20.38 -19.64
C GLN A 37 -7.49 19.84 -20.27
N ARG A 38 -6.99 20.50 -21.32
CA ARG A 38 -5.70 20.15 -21.91
C ARG A 38 -4.57 20.33 -20.92
N ALA A 39 -4.60 21.40 -20.13
CA ALA A 39 -3.62 21.63 -19.07
C ALA A 39 -3.61 20.46 -18.07
N GLY A 40 -4.77 20.01 -17.58
CA GLY A 40 -4.89 18.89 -16.65
C GLY A 40 -4.28 17.57 -17.17
N ARG A 41 -4.45 17.29 -18.47
CA ARG A 41 -3.95 16.06 -19.14
C ARG A 41 -2.47 16.13 -19.50
N ASP A 42 -1.98 17.29 -19.92
CA ASP A 42 -0.62 17.43 -20.47
C ASP A 42 0.40 17.90 -19.40
N GLY A 43 -0.10 18.34 -18.23
CA GLY A 43 0.67 18.93 -17.14
C GLY A 43 1.10 20.36 -17.43
N PHE A 44 1.07 21.22 -16.39
CA PHE A 44 1.41 22.64 -16.47
C PHE A 44 2.20 23.12 -15.25
N LEU A 45 2.89 24.24 -15.43
CA LEU A 45 3.51 25.03 -14.36
C LEU A 45 2.60 26.18 -13.93
N VAL A 46 2.66 26.50 -12.64
CA VAL A 46 1.90 27.61 -12.04
C VAL A 46 2.79 28.77 -11.60
N SER A 47 4.07 28.53 -11.29
CA SER A 47 4.97 29.59 -10.85
C SER A 47 5.40 30.48 -12.03
N ASN A 48 5.33 31.79 -11.84
CA ASN A 48 5.66 32.80 -12.85
C ASN A 48 7.06 33.37 -12.60
N TYR A 49 8.08 32.51 -12.66
CA TYR A 49 9.46 32.90 -12.42
C TYR A 49 10.04 33.61 -13.65
N THR A 50 10.63 34.77 -13.43
CA THR A 50 11.40 35.52 -14.41
C THR A 50 12.80 34.95 -14.59
N LEU A 51 13.53 35.41 -15.60
CA LEU A 51 14.95 35.09 -15.77
C LEU A 51 15.78 35.44 -14.53
N ALA A 52 15.45 36.54 -13.84
CA ALA A 52 16.15 36.95 -12.63
C ALA A 52 15.90 35.98 -11.48
N ASP A 53 14.67 35.48 -11.34
CA ASP A 53 14.32 34.48 -10.33
C ASP A 53 15.08 33.17 -10.56
N TYR A 54 15.09 32.67 -11.80
CA TYR A 54 15.88 31.48 -12.13
C TYR A 54 17.37 31.67 -11.92
N ARG A 55 17.92 32.85 -12.25
CA ARG A 55 19.32 33.17 -12.00
C ARG A 55 19.64 33.16 -10.50
N ALA A 56 18.80 33.75 -9.67
CA ALA A 56 18.97 33.72 -8.22
C ALA A 56 18.94 32.28 -7.67
N ARG A 57 18.10 31.42 -8.25
CA ARG A 57 18.00 30.01 -7.84
C ARG A 57 19.21 29.15 -8.27
N LEU A 58 20.07 29.60 -9.17
CA LEU A 58 21.33 28.88 -9.48
C LEU A 58 22.23 28.74 -8.24
N THR A 59 22.16 29.71 -7.31
CA THR A 59 22.99 29.70 -6.09
C THR A 59 22.24 29.17 -4.88
N THR A 60 20.92 29.44 -4.77
CA THR A 60 20.15 29.08 -3.58
C THR A 60 19.47 27.72 -3.66
N ALA A 61 19.21 27.18 -4.85
CA ALA A 61 18.64 25.84 -4.97
C ALA A 61 19.76 24.78 -4.96
N GLU A 62 19.78 23.94 -3.92
CA GLU A 62 20.76 22.85 -3.79
C GLU A 62 20.64 21.86 -4.96
N HIS A 63 19.43 21.67 -5.47
CA HIS A 63 19.15 20.78 -6.59
C HIS A 63 18.48 21.54 -7.73
N PHE A 64 19.29 22.15 -8.59
CA PHE A 64 18.83 22.70 -9.85
C PHE A 64 19.49 21.97 -11.01
N TRP A 65 18.73 21.11 -11.68
CA TRP A 65 19.22 20.17 -12.69
C TRP A 65 18.48 20.35 -14.01
N VAL A 66 19.20 20.19 -15.12
CA VAL A 66 18.64 20.18 -16.47
C VAL A 66 18.92 18.83 -17.14
N ALA A 67 17.94 18.34 -17.89
CA ALA A 67 18.08 17.18 -18.75
C ALA A 67 18.43 17.66 -20.16
N VAL A 68 19.59 17.28 -20.67
CA VAL A 68 20.14 17.78 -21.93
C VAL A 68 20.33 16.63 -22.91
N LYS A 69 20.02 16.85 -24.19
CA LYS A 69 20.35 15.95 -25.31
C LYS A 69 21.20 16.71 -26.31
N GLY A 70 22.51 16.51 -26.28
CA GLY A 70 23.45 17.34 -27.04
C GLY A 70 23.47 18.77 -26.47
N THR A 71 22.93 19.75 -27.21
CA THR A 71 22.77 21.15 -26.75
C THR A 71 21.33 21.50 -26.37
N GLU A 72 20.38 20.59 -26.60
CA GLU A 72 18.95 20.84 -26.37
C GLU A 72 18.59 20.55 -24.91
N VAL A 73 17.99 21.53 -24.22
CA VAL A 73 17.40 21.31 -22.89
C VAL A 73 16.00 20.73 -23.05
N LEU A 74 15.81 19.49 -22.59
CA LEU A 74 14.55 18.77 -22.67
C LEU A 74 13.67 18.97 -21.43
N GLY A 75 14.23 19.41 -20.32
CA GLY A 75 13.52 19.63 -19.08
C GLY A 75 14.43 20.08 -17.95
N TYR A 76 13.84 20.52 -16.85
CA TYR A 76 14.57 20.94 -15.66
C TYR A 76 13.79 20.60 -14.38
N LEU A 77 14.52 20.44 -13.29
CA LEU A 77 13.99 20.26 -11.94
C LEU A 77 14.71 21.22 -11.00
N MET A 78 13.94 21.93 -10.19
CA MET A 78 14.44 22.82 -9.15
C MET A 78 13.86 22.39 -7.79
N ALA A 79 14.75 22.09 -6.87
CA ALA A 79 14.44 21.71 -5.50
C ALA A 79 15.43 22.31 -4.52
N TYR A 80 14.95 22.59 -3.31
CA TYR A 80 15.75 23.19 -2.26
C TYR A 80 15.30 22.76 -0.86
N SER A 81 16.20 22.86 0.11
CA SER A 81 15.91 22.44 1.48
C SER A 81 15.07 23.47 2.23
N ASP A 82 14.54 23.08 3.38
CA ASP A 82 13.79 23.97 4.26
C ASP A 82 14.60 25.16 4.82
N ALA A 83 15.93 25.16 4.64
CA ALA A 83 16.80 26.28 4.98
C ALA A 83 16.74 27.43 3.95
N GLN A 84 16.30 27.15 2.72
CA GLN A 84 16.24 28.09 1.60
C GLN A 84 14.82 28.61 1.31
N ILE A 85 13.88 28.36 2.24
CA ILE A 85 12.50 28.83 2.12
C ILE A 85 12.48 30.34 2.33
N GLU A 86 11.90 31.07 1.38
CA GLU A 86 11.74 32.52 1.47
C GLU A 86 10.60 32.90 2.45
N PRO A 87 10.64 34.09 3.08
CA PRO A 87 9.66 34.50 4.09
C PRO A 87 8.20 34.50 3.62
N ASP A 88 7.96 34.73 2.33
CA ASP A 88 6.64 34.80 1.70
C ASP A 88 6.08 33.41 1.30
N GLU A 89 6.86 32.34 1.42
CA GLU A 89 6.45 30.97 1.09
C GLU A 89 5.57 30.33 2.18
N TRP A 90 4.38 30.89 2.40
CA TRP A 90 3.44 30.48 3.46
C TRP A 90 3.23 28.95 3.54
N LEU A 91 3.06 28.29 2.39
CA LEU A 91 2.81 26.84 2.33
C LEU A 91 4.00 26.04 2.86
N ASN A 92 5.22 26.42 2.48
CA ASN A 92 6.43 25.71 2.89
C ASN A 92 6.72 25.93 4.39
N HIS A 93 6.47 27.14 4.92
CA HIS A 93 6.53 27.40 6.36
C HIS A 93 5.51 26.58 7.14
N ARG A 94 4.27 26.46 6.63
CA ARG A 94 3.23 25.64 7.26
C ARG A 94 3.64 24.16 7.29
N ILE A 95 4.19 23.63 6.20
CA ILE A 95 4.67 22.24 6.16
C ILE A 95 5.85 22.05 7.12
N LYS A 96 6.78 23.00 7.19
CA LYS A 96 7.94 22.94 8.10
C LYS A 96 7.53 22.81 9.56
N SER A 97 6.50 23.55 9.97
CA SER A 97 5.96 23.47 11.34
C SER A 97 5.41 22.10 11.72
N THR A 98 5.05 21.26 10.74
CA THR A 98 4.44 19.93 10.96
C THR A 98 5.41 18.79 10.67
N LEU A 99 6.15 18.86 9.56
CA LEU A 99 7.02 17.79 9.07
C LEU A 99 8.46 17.90 9.60
N GLY A 100 8.86 19.08 10.08
CA GLY A 100 10.25 19.39 10.40
C GLY A 100 11.05 19.68 9.12
N ALA A 101 12.27 19.14 9.05
CA ALA A 101 13.15 19.30 7.89
C ALA A 101 12.60 18.57 6.66
N PHE A 102 12.80 19.14 5.47
CA PHE A 102 12.42 18.53 4.19
C PHE A 102 13.18 19.14 3.01
N LEU A 103 13.16 18.45 1.87
CA LEU A 103 13.49 19.01 0.55
C LEU A 103 12.21 19.26 -0.23
N VAL A 104 12.00 20.46 -0.77
CA VAL A 104 10.86 20.76 -1.64
C VAL A 104 11.27 20.76 -3.10
N ILE A 105 10.61 19.94 -3.92
CA ILE A 105 10.65 20.06 -5.37
C ILE A 105 9.68 21.17 -5.77
N LYS A 106 10.22 22.36 -6.03
CA LYS A 106 9.46 23.58 -6.32
C LYS A 106 8.94 23.58 -7.75
N GLN A 107 9.75 23.14 -8.70
CA GLN A 107 9.35 23.05 -10.11
C GLN A 107 9.95 21.83 -10.78
N ILE A 108 9.16 21.23 -11.66
CA ILE A 108 9.57 20.23 -12.64
C ILE A 108 8.91 20.59 -13.96
N CYS A 109 9.70 20.67 -15.02
CA CYS A 109 9.23 21.00 -16.35
C CYS A 109 9.91 20.11 -17.38
N VAL A 110 9.15 19.66 -18.38
CA VAL A 110 9.67 18.90 -19.52
C VAL A 110 9.06 19.48 -20.79
N SER A 111 9.85 19.61 -21.85
CA SER A 111 9.38 20.08 -23.15
C SER A 111 8.19 19.24 -23.64
N ARG A 112 7.30 19.80 -24.47
CA ARG A 112 6.18 19.05 -25.04
C ARG A 112 6.65 17.88 -25.91
N GLY A 113 7.69 18.09 -26.70
CA GLY A 113 8.29 17.06 -27.56
C GLY A 113 8.93 15.90 -26.79
N ALA A 114 9.39 16.13 -25.56
CA ALA A 114 9.94 15.09 -24.68
C ALA A 114 8.93 14.58 -23.65
N ALA A 115 7.65 14.96 -23.72
CA ALA A 115 6.63 14.47 -22.80
C ALA A 115 6.52 12.94 -22.88
N ARG A 116 6.28 12.28 -21.73
CA ARG A 116 6.14 10.82 -21.61
C ARG A 116 7.36 10.00 -22.06
N SER A 117 8.51 10.62 -22.30
CA SER A 117 9.78 9.93 -22.64
C SER A 117 10.62 9.51 -21.43
N GLY A 118 10.14 9.78 -20.21
CA GLY A 118 10.85 9.46 -18.97
C GLY A 118 11.80 10.55 -18.43
N VAL A 119 11.95 11.68 -19.12
CA VAL A 119 12.82 12.80 -18.68
C VAL A 119 12.51 13.27 -17.25
N ALA A 120 11.23 13.49 -16.92
CA ALA A 120 10.85 13.92 -15.57
C ALA A 120 11.21 12.87 -14.51
N SER A 121 10.99 11.58 -14.80
CA SER A 121 11.37 10.50 -13.89
C SER A 121 12.87 10.47 -13.65
N ARG A 122 13.68 10.63 -14.70
CA ARG A 122 15.15 10.67 -14.56
C ARG A 122 15.61 11.85 -13.69
N LEU A 123 15.02 13.04 -13.87
CA LEU A 123 15.32 14.21 -13.04
C LEU A 123 14.95 13.97 -11.56
N TYR A 124 13.77 13.38 -11.29
CA TYR A 124 13.37 13.01 -9.94
C TYR A 124 14.33 11.99 -9.32
N HIS A 125 14.60 10.87 -10.00
CA HIS A 125 15.51 9.84 -9.49
C HIS A 125 16.89 10.40 -9.18
N HIS A 126 17.42 11.27 -10.04
CA HIS A 126 18.70 11.93 -9.78
C HIS A 126 18.74 12.69 -8.45
N VAL A 127 17.65 13.38 -8.08
CA VAL A 127 17.54 14.07 -6.78
C VAL A 127 17.29 13.08 -5.64
N LEU A 128 16.33 12.16 -5.78
CA LEU A 128 15.93 11.23 -4.72
C LEU A 128 17.04 10.24 -4.32
N GLU A 129 17.91 9.86 -5.26
CA GLU A 129 19.05 8.98 -4.99
C GLU A 129 20.12 9.68 -4.13
N GLN A 130 20.32 10.98 -4.35
CA GLN A 130 21.30 11.81 -3.64
C GLN A 130 20.78 12.34 -2.30
N TRP A 131 19.46 12.47 -2.13
CA TRP A 131 18.87 13.02 -0.91
C TRP A 131 18.40 11.91 0.05
N SER A 132 19.03 11.82 1.23
CA SER A 132 18.67 10.83 2.26
C SER A 132 18.20 11.43 3.59
N ASP A 133 18.42 12.72 3.80
CA ASP A 133 18.45 13.27 5.15
C ASP A 133 17.05 13.59 5.69
N SER A 134 16.13 13.91 4.79
CA SER A 134 14.77 14.31 5.13
C SER A 134 13.77 13.89 4.06
N PRO A 135 12.45 13.89 4.36
CA PRO A 135 11.41 13.68 3.37
C PRO A 135 11.51 14.69 2.21
N VAL A 136 11.13 14.25 1.01
CA VAL A 136 11.02 15.10 -0.18
C VAL A 136 9.56 15.41 -0.40
N ILE A 137 9.19 16.68 -0.60
CA ILE A 137 7.82 17.11 -0.82
C ILE A 137 7.66 17.76 -2.20
N ALA A 138 6.44 17.71 -2.73
CA ALA A 138 6.03 18.48 -3.89
C ALA A 138 4.61 19.00 -3.68
N ALA A 139 4.38 20.28 -3.96
CA ALA A 139 3.05 20.88 -3.83
C ALA A 139 2.45 21.12 -5.22
N VAL A 140 1.28 20.55 -5.48
CA VAL A 140 0.58 20.65 -6.76
C VAL A 140 -0.74 21.36 -6.56
N VAL A 141 -1.05 22.35 -7.39
CA VAL A 141 -2.34 23.04 -7.35
C VAL A 141 -3.47 22.04 -7.65
N SER A 142 -4.51 22.06 -6.83
CA SER A 142 -5.65 21.15 -6.94
C SER A 142 -6.65 21.57 -8.03
N GLU A 143 -6.69 22.87 -8.35
CA GLU A 143 -7.59 23.42 -9.38
C GLU A 143 -6.87 24.41 -10.33
N PRO A 144 -6.91 24.19 -11.66
CA PRO A 144 -7.52 23.03 -12.32
C PRO A 144 -6.79 21.73 -11.98
N TYR A 145 -7.54 20.63 -11.93
CA TYR A 145 -6.98 19.34 -11.51
C TYR A 145 -5.90 18.86 -12.49
N ASN A 146 -4.68 18.69 -11.99
CA ASN A 146 -3.54 18.20 -12.76
C ASN A 146 -3.41 16.68 -12.61
N GLU A 147 -4.17 15.95 -13.42
CA GLU A 147 -4.18 14.48 -13.43
C GLU A 147 -2.79 13.92 -13.77
N ALA A 148 -2.11 14.51 -14.75
CA ALA A 148 -0.78 14.09 -15.18
C ALA A 148 0.23 14.13 -14.02
N SER A 149 0.23 15.22 -13.25
CA SER A 149 1.08 15.37 -12.06
C SER A 149 0.70 14.35 -10.98
N THR A 150 -0.59 14.16 -10.72
CA THR A 150 -1.07 13.19 -9.72
C THR A 150 -0.61 11.76 -10.02
N LEU A 151 -0.79 11.30 -11.27
CA LEU A 151 -0.34 9.98 -11.70
C LEU A 151 1.18 9.84 -11.65
N PHE A 152 1.90 10.90 -12.02
CA PHE A 152 3.36 10.92 -11.99
C PHE A 152 3.92 10.76 -10.57
N HIS A 153 3.42 11.52 -9.59
CA HIS A 153 3.87 11.44 -8.20
C HIS A 153 3.57 10.06 -7.59
N ARG A 154 2.36 9.52 -7.80
CA ARG A 154 2.02 8.15 -7.35
C ARG A 154 2.94 7.09 -7.95
N LYS A 155 3.25 7.19 -9.26
CA LYS A 155 4.18 6.28 -9.94
C LYS A 155 5.57 6.29 -9.30
N LEU A 156 6.01 7.44 -8.79
CA LEU A 156 7.30 7.59 -8.11
C LEU A 156 7.26 7.24 -6.61
N GLY A 157 6.13 6.75 -6.09
CA GLY A 157 5.98 6.37 -4.69
C GLY A 157 5.76 7.56 -3.74
N PHE A 158 5.35 8.72 -4.26
CA PHE A 158 4.86 9.79 -3.39
C PHE A 158 3.45 9.47 -2.91
N GLU A 159 3.18 9.83 -1.67
CA GLU A 159 1.87 9.72 -1.03
C GLU A 159 1.29 11.11 -0.78
N GLU A 160 -0.04 11.21 -0.76
CA GLU A 160 -0.71 12.45 -0.37
C GLU A 160 -0.53 12.67 1.15
N LEU A 161 0.12 13.76 1.54
CA LEU A 161 0.33 14.13 2.94
C LEU A 161 -0.86 14.91 3.50
N THR A 162 -1.26 15.96 2.78
CA THR A 162 -2.31 16.89 3.20
C THR A 162 -2.74 17.79 2.05
N ARG A 163 -3.83 18.54 2.25
CA ARG A 163 -4.26 19.61 1.36
C ARG A 163 -4.30 20.92 2.13
N LEU A 164 -3.72 21.97 1.56
CA LEU A 164 -3.63 23.28 2.18
C LEU A 164 -4.12 24.35 1.20
N THR A 165 -4.81 25.36 1.71
CA THR A 165 -5.22 26.54 0.93
C THR A 165 -4.46 27.76 1.45
N PRO A 166 -3.41 28.22 0.74
CA PRO A 166 -2.68 29.41 1.14
C PRO A 166 -3.49 30.70 0.88
N PRO A 167 -2.97 31.88 1.29
CA PRO A 167 -3.68 33.16 1.19
C PRO A 167 -4.14 33.57 -0.21
N ASP A 168 -3.57 32.99 -1.27
CA ASP A 168 -3.99 33.20 -2.65
C ASP A 168 -5.26 32.40 -3.06
N GLY A 169 -5.86 31.67 -2.12
CA GLY A 169 -7.15 30.99 -2.30
C GLY A 169 -7.10 29.70 -3.12
N LYS A 170 -5.95 29.32 -3.67
CA LYS A 170 -5.82 28.10 -4.48
C LYS A 170 -5.42 26.93 -3.60
N GLN A 171 -6.24 25.88 -3.56
CA GLN A 171 -5.87 24.66 -2.81
C GLN A 171 -4.67 23.98 -3.46
N ARG A 172 -3.76 23.46 -2.64
CA ARG A 172 -2.62 22.63 -3.04
C ARG A 172 -2.69 21.29 -2.35
N MET A 173 -2.48 20.23 -3.13
CA MET A 173 -2.19 18.90 -2.64
C MET A 173 -0.68 18.79 -2.40
N VAL A 174 -0.31 18.42 -1.17
CA VAL A 174 1.09 18.21 -0.77
C VAL A 174 1.38 16.71 -0.88
N TRP A 175 2.32 16.38 -1.76
CA TRP A 175 2.87 15.05 -1.94
C TRP A 175 4.12 14.91 -1.09
N VAL A 176 4.33 13.73 -0.51
CA VAL A 176 5.54 13.40 0.26
C VAL A 176 6.12 12.07 -0.21
N TRP A 177 7.43 12.07 -0.40
CA TRP A 177 8.24 10.88 -0.58
C TRP A 177 9.18 10.77 0.60
N ARG A 178 9.31 9.55 1.13
CA ARG A 178 10.23 9.25 2.23
C ARG A 178 11.16 8.16 1.74
N LYS A 179 12.47 8.37 1.86
CA LYS A 179 13.42 7.29 1.62
C LYS A 179 13.11 6.18 2.62
N PRO A 180 12.74 4.98 2.16
CA PRO A 180 12.50 3.89 3.07
C PRO A 180 13.79 3.57 3.83
N ARG A 181 13.69 3.53 5.16
CA ARG A 181 14.81 3.09 5.99
C ARG A 181 14.80 1.56 5.99
N GLU A 182 15.83 0.94 5.46
CA GLU A 182 15.95 -0.53 5.37
C GLU A 182 15.69 -1.20 6.72
N ALA A 183 16.26 -0.68 7.81
CA ALA A 183 16.04 -1.19 9.16
C ALA A 183 14.55 -1.15 9.58
N MET A 184 13.82 -0.09 9.19
CA MET A 184 12.39 0.02 9.47
C MET A 184 11.58 -0.99 8.65
N LEU A 185 11.90 -1.16 7.37
CA LEU A 185 11.25 -2.16 6.53
C LEU A 185 11.50 -3.58 7.04
N GLN A 186 12.74 -3.90 7.41
CA GLN A 186 13.10 -5.19 7.99
C GLN A 186 12.33 -5.45 9.28
N ALA A 187 12.24 -4.46 10.17
CA ALA A 187 11.47 -4.55 11.40
C ALA A 187 9.97 -4.74 11.13
N GLN A 188 9.38 -3.96 10.21
CA GLN A 188 7.97 -4.08 9.83
C GLN A 188 7.66 -5.42 9.19
N TYR A 189 8.54 -5.93 8.32
CA TYR A 189 8.41 -7.24 7.71
C TYR A 189 8.45 -8.35 8.77
N ALA A 190 9.39 -8.29 9.72
CA ALA A 190 9.46 -9.24 10.82
C ALA A 190 8.16 -9.26 11.65
N VAL A 191 7.61 -8.09 11.99
CA VAL A 191 6.32 -7.96 12.69
C VAL A 191 5.17 -8.52 11.84
N ALA A 192 5.14 -8.25 10.53
CA ALA A 192 4.10 -8.77 9.65
C ALA A 192 4.10 -10.31 9.58
N ILE A 193 5.29 -10.92 9.52
CA ILE A 193 5.45 -12.37 9.56
C ILE A 193 5.03 -12.95 10.92
N ASP A 194 5.38 -12.29 12.02
CA ASP A 194 4.99 -12.75 13.35
C ASP A 194 3.46 -12.72 13.55
N LEU A 195 2.80 -11.64 13.13
CA LEU A 195 1.34 -11.54 13.13
C LEU A 195 0.67 -12.62 12.27
N TYR A 196 1.26 -12.93 11.10
CA TYR A 196 0.78 -14.02 10.24
C TYR A 196 0.91 -15.38 10.93
N LYS A 197 2.07 -15.69 11.53
CA LYS A 197 2.31 -16.94 12.28
C LYS A 197 1.38 -17.07 13.49
N HIS A 198 1.21 -15.98 14.24
CA HIS A 198 0.34 -15.93 15.40
C HIS A 198 -1.10 -16.28 15.03
N GLU A 199 -1.62 -15.72 13.93
CA GLU A 199 -2.98 -16.02 13.47
C GLU A 199 -3.13 -17.46 12.99
N ASP A 200 -2.13 -18.02 12.31
CA ASP A 200 -2.16 -19.42 11.87
C ASP A 200 -2.24 -20.37 13.08
N THR A 201 -1.33 -20.19 14.05
CA THR A 201 -1.31 -20.93 15.32
C THR A 201 -2.63 -20.78 16.08
N THR A 202 -3.17 -19.58 16.14
CA THR A 202 -4.45 -19.30 16.81
C THR A 202 -5.62 -20.02 16.14
N ASN A 203 -5.64 -20.12 14.81
CA ASN A 203 -6.66 -20.90 14.10
C ASN A 203 -6.55 -22.40 14.35
N TRP A 204 -5.35 -22.94 14.42
CA TRP A 204 -5.14 -24.34 14.83
C TRP A 204 -5.57 -24.60 16.27
N HIS A 205 -5.30 -23.68 17.21
CA HIS A 205 -5.80 -23.80 18.58
C HIS A 205 -7.33 -23.78 18.66
N LYS A 206 -8.01 -22.93 17.88
CA LYS A 206 -9.48 -22.94 17.79
C LYS A 206 -10.00 -24.30 17.32
N LEU A 207 -9.38 -24.88 16.29
CA LEU A 207 -9.75 -26.20 15.79
C LEU A 207 -9.50 -27.31 16.84
N ASN A 208 -8.38 -27.25 17.56
CA ASN A 208 -8.08 -28.21 18.62
C ASN A 208 -9.13 -28.13 19.76
N ASN A 209 -9.45 -26.91 20.22
CA ASN A 209 -10.48 -26.69 21.22
C ASN A 209 -11.86 -27.20 20.76
N PHE A 210 -12.17 -27.04 19.46
CA PHE A 210 -13.39 -27.58 18.87
C PHE A 210 -13.46 -29.11 18.99
N PHE A 211 -12.36 -29.82 18.76
CA PHE A 211 -12.30 -31.28 18.93
C PHE A 211 -12.51 -31.70 20.37
N TYR A 212 -11.87 -31.04 21.35
CA TYR A 212 -12.06 -31.34 22.77
C TYR A 212 -13.52 -31.15 23.20
N ILE A 213 -14.13 -30.03 22.82
CA ILE A 213 -15.53 -29.75 23.16
C ILE A 213 -16.46 -30.79 22.52
N THR A 214 -16.28 -31.08 21.23
CA THR A 214 -17.11 -32.05 20.51
C THR A 214 -16.97 -33.46 21.08
N ALA A 215 -15.75 -33.91 21.36
CA ALA A 215 -15.51 -35.23 21.96
C ALA A 215 -16.12 -35.34 23.36
N GLY A 216 -15.99 -34.29 24.18
CA GLY A 216 -16.62 -34.23 25.51
C GLY A 216 -18.15 -34.30 25.43
N LEU A 217 -18.77 -33.55 24.51
CA LEU A 217 -20.22 -33.60 24.30
C LEU A 217 -20.67 -34.96 23.75
N ALA A 218 -19.92 -35.58 22.84
CA ALA A 218 -20.24 -36.90 22.30
C ALA A 218 -20.14 -37.99 23.38
N ALA A 219 -19.12 -37.92 24.25
CA ALA A 219 -18.99 -38.84 25.39
C ALA A 219 -20.14 -38.65 26.39
N ALA A 220 -20.50 -37.40 26.71
CA ALA A 220 -21.66 -37.10 27.56
C ALA A 220 -22.95 -37.65 26.95
N LEU A 221 -23.16 -37.47 25.64
CA LEU A 221 -24.32 -38.03 24.93
C LEU A 221 -24.36 -39.55 25.04
N GLY A 222 -23.22 -40.22 24.78
CA GLY A 222 -23.10 -41.67 24.89
C GLY A 222 -23.44 -42.18 26.28
N PHE A 223 -22.99 -41.49 27.33
CA PHE A 223 -23.36 -41.82 28.72
C PHE A 223 -24.84 -41.59 29.02
N THR A 224 -25.44 -40.51 28.49
CA THR A 224 -26.88 -40.24 28.71
C THR A 224 -27.80 -41.26 28.04
N LEU A 225 -27.39 -41.80 26.89
CA LEU A 225 -28.16 -42.77 26.11
C LEU A 225 -27.81 -44.23 26.45
N GLY A 226 -26.62 -44.49 26.99
CA GLY A 226 -26.20 -45.81 27.43
C GLY A 226 -26.85 -46.20 28.75
N LYS A 227 -27.79 -47.15 28.74
CA LYS A 227 -28.31 -47.80 29.95
C LYS A 227 -28.20 -49.32 29.85
N GLU A 228 -27.43 -49.90 30.78
CA GLU A 228 -27.55 -51.30 31.18
C GLU A 228 -28.63 -51.39 32.28
N GLY A 229 -29.82 -51.89 31.93
CA GLY A 229 -30.94 -52.14 32.86
C GLY A 229 -32.24 -51.41 32.49
N ARG A 230 -33.40 -52.05 32.73
CA ARG A 230 -34.74 -51.50 32.43
C ARG A 230 -35.02 -50.23 33.24
N PRO A 231 -35.05 -49.04 32.63
CA PRO A 231 -35.31 -47.80 33.34
C PRO A 231 -36.81 -47.65 33.62
N THR A 232 -37.15 -46.87 34.64
CA THR A 232 -38.53 -46.36 34.81
C THR A 232 -38.83 -45.30 33.74
N ARG A 233 -40.09 -45.20 33.33
CA ARG A 233 -40.56 -44.29 32.26
C ARG A 233 -40.13 -42.82 32.45
N SER A 234 -40.10 -42.34 33.70
CA SER A 234 -39.62 -40.99 34.04
C SER A 234 -38.11 -40.81 33.85
N MET A 235 -37.29 -41.84 34.05
CA MET A 235 -35.85 -41.77 33.81
C MET A 235 -35.50 -41.82 32.31
N GLU A 236 -36.38 -42.34 31.45
CA GLU A 236 -36.22 -42.31 29.99
C GLU A 236 -36.46 -40.90 29.45
N GLU A 237 -37.56 -40.26 29.84
CA GLU A 237 -37.92 -38.90 29.42
C GLU A 237 -36.85 -37.87 29.81
N ILE A 238 -36.28 -37.98 31.01
CA ILE A 238 -35.20 -37.11 31.48
C ILE A 238 -33.91 -37.34 30.67
N SER A 239 -33.55 -38.60 30.38
CA SER A 239 -32.36 -38.91 29.57
C SER A 239 -32.50 -38.42 28.12
N GLN A 240 -33.67 -38.55 27.51
CA GLN A 240 -33.95 -38.05 26.16
C GLN A 240 -33.90 -36.51 26.13
N SER A 241 -34.48 -35.84 27.12
CA SER A 241 -34.43 -34.39 27.23
C SER A 241 -32.99 -33.87 27.39
N LEU A 242 -32.18 -34.53 28.22
CA LEU A 242 -30.78 -34.16 28.41
C LEU A 242 -29.95 -34.42 27.14
N ALA A 243 -30.17 -35.55 26.46
CA ALA A 243 -29.54 -35.86 25.18
C ALA A 243 -29.88 -34.81 24.11
N MET A 244 -31.14 -34.34 24.04
CA MET A 244 -31.56 -33.27 23.14
C MET A 244 -30.80 -31.97 23.43
N VAL A 245 -30.67 -31.58 24.70
CA VAL A 245 -29.91 -30.37 25.09
C VAL A 245 -28.45 -30.49 24.68
N ILE A 246 -27.80 -31.64 24.93
CA ILE A 246 -26.41 -31.89 24.53
C ILE A 246 -26.26 -31.74 23.01
N CYS A 247 -27.18 -32.31 22.23
CA CYS A 247 -27.16 -32.22 20.77
C CYS A 247 -27.33 -30.79 20.26
N VAL A 248 -28.22 -30.00 20.86
CA VAL A 248 -28.41 -28.58 20.51
C VAL A 248 -27.14 -27.77 20.83
N ILE A 249 -26.51 -28.00 21.98
CA ILE A 249 -25.23 -27.37 22.36
C ILE A 249 -24.12 -27.78 21.38
N GLY A 250 -24.06 -29.05 21.00
CA GLY A 250 -23.11 -29.57 20.02
C GLY A 250 -23.25 -28.92 18.65
N LEU A 251 -24.49 -28.81 18.16
CA LEU A 251 -24.82 -28.13 16.91
C LEU A 251 -24.42 -26.65 16.96
N GLY A 252 -24.84 -25.93 18.00
CA GLY A 252 -24.54 -24.52 18.18
C GLY A 252 -23.02 -24.25 18.27
N SER A 253 -22.29 -25.07 19.03
CA SER A 253 -20.83 -24.99 19.13
C SER A 253 -20.16 -25.22 17.77
N ALA A 254 -20.57 -26.25 17.03
CA ALA A 254 -20.02 -26.56 15.72
C ALA A 254 -20.22 -25.42 14.70
N LEU A 255 -21.40 -24.80 14.69
CA LEU A 255 -21.67 -23.63 13.85
C LEU A 255 -20.84 -22.40 14.26
N ALA A 256 -20.72 -22.14 15.57
CA ALA A 256 -19.91 -21.04 16.09
C ALA A 256 -18.42 -21.18 15.71
N PHE A 257 -17.84 -22.37 15.92
CA PHE A 257 -16.45 -22.66 15.53
C PHE A 257 -16.25 -22.60 14.01
N SER A 258 -17.22 -23.07 13.21
CA SER A 258 -17.17 -22.92 11.75
C SER A 258 -17.04 -21.44 11.33
N GLN A 259 -17.87 -20.58 11.90
CA GLN A 259 -17.84 -19.15 11.58
C GLN A 259 -16.56 -18.47 12.07
N MET A 260 -16.10 -18.83 13.27
CA MET A 260 -14.85 -18.31 13.85
C MET A 260 -13.64 -18.66 12.98
N LEU A 261 -13.55 -19.90 12.49
CA LEU A 261 -12.46 -20.37 11.62
C LEU A 261 -12.54 -19.77 10.22
N ARG A 262 -13.75 -19.53 9.70
CA ARG A 262 -13.94 -18.84 8.42
C ARG A 262 -13.42 -17.40 8.46
N TYR A 263 -13.73 -16.64 9.50
CA TYR A 263 -13.17 -15.29 9.67
C TYR A 263 -11.68 -15.30 10.00
N GLY A 264 -11.23 -16.25 10.82
CA GLY A 264 -9.80 -16.44 11.10
C GLY A 264 -8.99 -16.67 9.82
N ARG A 265 -9.47 -17.53 8.91
CA ARG A 265 -8.83 -17.74 7.59
C ARG A 265 -8.83 -16.48 6.73
N ARG A 266 -9.93 -15.71 6.71
CA ARG A 266 -9.99 -14.44 5.96
C ARG A 266 -8.97 -13.44 6.48
N TYR A 267 -8.85 -13.34 7.80
CA TYR A 267 -7.90 -12.47 8.46
C TYR A 267 -6.45 -12.92 8.23
N LEU A 268 -6.17 -14.23 8.31
CA LEU A 268 -4.88 -14.82 7.95
C LEU A 268 -4.47 -14.48 6.50
N GLY A 269 -5.42 -14.57 5.56
CA GLY A 269 -5.21 -14.20 4.16
C GLY A 269 -4.93 -12.70 3.97
N ALA A 270 -5.51 -11.82 4.79
CA ALA A 270 -5.18 -10.40 4.80
C ALA A 270 -3.76 -10.15 5.34
N ARG A 271 -3.35 -10.86 6.41
CA ARG A 271 -1.99 -10.77 6.97
C ARG A 271 -0.93 -11.29 6.01
N LYS A 272 -1.19 -12.41 5.32
CA LYS A 272 -0.31 -12.93 4.26
C LYS A 272 -0.13 -11.90 3.15
N ARG A 273 -1.20 -11.24 2.71
CA ARG A 273 -1.12 -10.18 1.68
C ARG A 273 -0.30 -8.97 2.14
N ALA A 274 -0.50 -8.49 3.37
CA ALA A 274 0.31 -7.39 3.91
C ALA A 274 1.81 -7.73 3.94
N ALA A 275 2.18 -8.97 4.31
CA ALA A 275 3.56 -9.43 4.24
C ALA A 275 4.09 -9.47 2.79
N MET A 276 3.27 -9.92 1.83
CA MET A 276 3.64 -9.92 0.40
C MET A 276 3.81 -8.50 -0.16
N GLU A 277 2.98 -7.54 0.26
CA GLU A 277 3.10 -6.13 -0.15
C GLU A 277 4.40 -5.50 0.37
N LEU A 278 4.79 -5.80 1.61
CA LEU A 278 6.08 -5.39 2.17
C LEU A 278 7.26 -6.04 1.44
N GLU A 279 7.17 -7.34 1.12
CA GLU A 279 8.20 -8.00 0.30
C GLU A 279 8.33 -7.40 -1.09
N GLU A 280 7.21 -7.04 -1.71
CA GLU A 280 7.22 -6.40 -3.01
C GLU A 280 8.03 -5.12 -2.94
N TYR A 281 7.75 -4.27 -1.94
CA TYR A 281 8.49 -3.05 -1.71
C TYR A 281 9.99 -3.31 -1.43
N MET A 282 10.32 -4.31 -0.61
CA MET A 282 11.71 -4.69 -0.36
C MET A 282 12.41 -5.23 -1.62
N ALA A 283 11.71 -5.93 -2.51
CA ALA A 283 12.25 -6.45 -3.75
C ALA A 283 12.68 -5.33 -4.72
N TRP A 284 11.95 -4.22 -4.75
CA TRP A 284 12.35 -3.01 -5.47
C TRP A 284 13.69 -2.43 -4.97
N HIS A 285 14.09 -2.76 -3.73
CA HIS A 285 15.31 -2.29 -3.08
C HIS A 285 16.38 -3.40 -2.98
N GLY A 286 16.31 -4.42 -3.84
CA GLY A 286 17.30 -5.51 -3.90
C GLY A 286 17.02 -6.68 -2.96
N GLY A 287 15.90 -6.67 -2.24
CA GLY A 287 15.42 -7.82 -1.47
C GLY A 287 14.92 -8.97 -2.35
N GLN A 288 14.75 -10.15 -1.76
CA GLN A 288 14.16 -11.30 -2.43
C GLN A 288 12.74 -11.56 -1.92
N ARG A 289 11.82 -11.92 -2.83
CA ARG A 289 10.48 -12.39 -2.48
C ARG A 289 10.56 -13.80 -1.89
N ILE A 290 9.98 -14.01 -0.71
CA ILE A 290 9.97 -15.29 0.00
C ILE A 290 8.54 -15.82 0.07
N VAL A 291 7.63 -15.06 0.68
CA VAL A 291 6.21 -15.38 0.83
C VAL A 291 5.46 -15.17 -0.47
N GLY A 292 5.75 -14.09 -1.19
CA GLY A 292 5.09 -13.70 -2.44
C GLY A 292 5.71 -14.31 -3.70
N ARG A 293 6.64 -15.27 -3.56
CA ARG A 293 7.39 -15.81 -4.70
C ARG A 293 6.45 -16.49 -5.69
N GLU A 294 6.33 -15.93 -6.89
CA GLU A 294 5.63 -16.58 -8.00
C GLU A 294 6.47 -17.74 -8.53
N THR A 295 6.08 -18.97 -8.18
CA THR A 295 6.61 -20.16 -8.83
C THR A 295 5.89 -20.34 -10.16
N GLN A 296 6.57 -20.08 -11.27
CA GLN A 296 6.08 -20.37 -12.64
C GLN A 296 5.98 -21.88 -12.96
N VAL A 297 6.28 -22.74 -11.99
CA VAL A 297 6.22 -24.20 -12.15
C VAL A 297 4.78 -24.66 -11.92
N ASP A 298 4.15 -25.19 -12.97
CA ASP A 298 2.85 -25.87 -12.90
C ASP A 298 2.87 -26.94 -11.80
N GLY A 299 1.88 -26.90 -10.90
CA GLY A 299 1.75 -27.83 -9.77
C GLY A 299 1.94 -27.22 -8.38
N ASN A 300 2.45 -25.99 -8.26
CA ASN A 300 2.71 -25.34 -6.97
C ASN A 300 1.58 -24.42 -6.45
N ALA A 301 0.36 -24.58 -6.96
CA ALA A 301 -0.81 -23.77 -6.55
C ALA A 301 -1.10 -23.85 -5.03
N TRP A 302 -0.73 -24.96 -4.38
CA TRP A 302 -0.87 -25.17 -2.94
C TRP A 302 -0.01 -24.21 -2.09
N LEU A 303 1.08 -23.66 -2.62
CA LEU A 303 1.87 -22.61 -1.94
C LEU A 303 1.10 -21.29 -1.84
N LYS A 304 0.18 -21.03 -2.78
CA LYS A 304 -0.68 -19.85 -2.76
C LYS A 304 -1.82 -20.03 -1.76
N GLN A 305 -2.48 -21.19 -1.78
CA GLN A 305 -3.54 -21.55 -0.83
C GLN A 305 -3.36 -22.98 -0.33
N SER A 306 -3.12 -23.12 0.97
CA SER A 306 -3.00 -24.45 1.57
C SER A 306 -4.36 -25.18 1.54
N PRO A 307 -4.41 -26.45 1.09
CA PRO A 307 -5.58 -27.31 1.20
C PRO A 307 -6.08 -27.46 2.64
N THR A 308 -5.17 -27.40 3.62
CA THR A 308 -5.51 -27.53 5.05
C THR A 308 -6.49 -26.47 5.53
N GLY A 309 -6.44 -25.26 4.96
CA GLY A 309 -7.38 -24.19 5.30
C GLY A 309 -8.81 -24.47 4.85
N LEU A 310 -9.02 -25.37 3.88
CA LEU A 310 -10.36 -25.81 3.47
C LEU A 310 -10.88 -26.89 4.42
N ILE A 311 -10.02 -27.84 4.79
CA ILE A 311 -10.34 -28.89 5.78
C ILE A 311 -10.74 -28.25 7.12
N MET A 312 -9.97 -27.26 7.59
CA MET A 312 -10.25 -26.55 8.85
C MET A 312 -11.64 -25.90 8.88
N MET A 313 -12.18 -25.48 7.73
CA MET A 313 -13.52 -24.89 7.67
C MET A 313 -14.63 -25.93 7.50
N LEU A 314 -14.38 -27.01 6.76
CA LEU A 314 -15.38 -28.03 6.48
C LEU A 314 -15.65 -28.94 7.68
N LEU A 315 -14.62 -29.22 8.49
CA LEU A 315 -14.72 -30.20 9.56
C LEU A 315 -15.78 -29.84 10.62
N PRO A 316 -15.86 -28.60 11.14
CA PRO A 316 -16.96 -28.22 12.04
C PRO A 316 -18.34 -28.27 11.38
N VAL A 317 -18.43 -28.01 10.08
CA VAL A 317 -19.71 -28.12 9.34
C VAL A 317 -20.16 -29.57 9.26
N LEU A 318 -19.25 -30.50 8.98
CA LEU A 318 -19.55 -31.94 8.97
C LEU A 318 -20.03 -32.42 10.35
N VAL A 319 -19.36 -32.00 11.41
CA VAL A 319 -19.78 -32.33 12.79
C VAL A 319 -21.13 -31.71 13.13
N ALA A 320 -21.41 -30.49 12.67
CA ALA A 320 -22.73 -29.86 12.83
C ALA A 320 -23.83 -30.70 12.17
N LEU A 321 -23.59 -31.25 10.98
CA LEU A 321 -24.51 -32.17 10.32
C LEU A 321 -24.74 -33.45 11.12
N CYS A 322 -23.70 -34.01 11.75
CA CYS A 322 -23.84 -35.16 12.64
C CYS A 322 -24.72 -34.83 13.85
N TRP A 323 -24.53 -33.68 14.49
CA TRP A 323 -25.39 -33.25 15.60
C TRP A 323 -26.84 -33.04 15.16
N ALA A 324 -27.07 -32.43 13.99
CA ALA A 324 -28.40 -32.28 13.43
C ALA A 324 -29.08 -33.63 13.14
N ALA A 325 -28.33 -34.61 12.62
CA ALA A 325 -28.83 -35.97 12.41
C ALA A 325 -29.23 -36.63 13.75
N MET A 326 -28.41 -36.48 14.80
CA MET A 326 -28.73 -36.99 16.14
C MET A 326 -29.99 -36.35 16.73
N ILE A 327 -30.20 -35.04 16.54
CA ILE A 327 -31.46 -34.37 16.91
C ILE A 327 -32.63 -35.02 16.18
N GLY A 328 -32.50 -35.24 14.87
CA GLY A 328 -33.55 -35.89 14.08
C GLY A 328 -33.91 -37.28 14.60
N VAL A 329 -32.91 -38.09 14.97
CA VAL A 329 -33.13 -39.42 15.58
C VAL A 329 -33.85 -39.33 16.93
N LEU A 330 -33.50 -38.34 17.76
CA LEU A 330 -34.11 -38.13 19.08
C LEU A 330 -35.53 -37.55 19.02
N ILE A 331 -35.94 -36.95 17.90
CA ILE A 331 -37.33 -36.47 17.70
C ILE A 331 -38.24 -37.61 17.21
N VAL A 332 -37.70 -38.52 16.41
CA VAL A 332 -38.46 -39.63 15.79
C VAL A 332 -38.67 -40.79 16.77
N ASN A 333 -37.72 -41.02 17.68
CA ASN A 333 -37.79 -42.04 18.74
C ASN A 333 -38.39 -41.48 20.04
#